data_AF-A0AAV1WP53-F1
#
_entry.id   AF-A0AAV1WP53-F1
#
_cell.length_a   1.000
_cell.length_b   1.000
_cell.length_c   1.000
_cell.angle_alpha   90.00
_cell.angle_beta   90.00
_cell.angle_gamma   90.00
#
_symmetry.space_group_name_H-M   'P 1'
#
loop_
_entity.id
_entity.type
_entity.pdbx_description
1 polymer ?
#
loop_
_entity_poly.entity_id
_entity_poly.type
_entity_poly.pdbx_seq_one_letter_code
_entity_poly.pdbx_strand_id
1 'polypeptide(L)'
;MDFQALRDKSCRDCHTTTTPLWRAGPDGPRSLCNACGLRYRKRTRVLQDLDKGVAKKNRKMNIRRIGSESKLKEEEEEAAILLMALSCGSLCNY
;
A
#
# COMPACT_ATOMS: atom_id res chain seq x y z
N MET A 1 24.81 -9.05 36.17
CA MET A 1 23.74 -10.07 36.20
C MET A 1 22.49 -9.39 36.77
N ASP A 2 21.67 -8.79 35.91
CA ASP A 2 20.46 -8.05 36.32
C ASP A 2 19.34 -8.98 36.81
N PHE A 3 19.42 -9.38 38.07
CA PHE A 3 18.42 -10.17 38.80
C PHE A 3 17.21 -9.36 39.29
N GLN A 4 17.09 -8.09 38.88
CA GLN A 4 16.17 -7.15 39.51
C GLN A 4 15.00 -6.77 38.61
N ALA A 5 14.14 -7.74 38.27
CA ALA A 5 12.70 -7.50 38.03
C ALA A 5 11.91 -8.78 37.73
N LEU A 6 11.86 -9.77 38.63
CA LEU A 6 10.81 -10.80 38.60
C LEU A 6 9.56 -10.34 39.37
N ARG A 7 9.18 -9.07 39.21
CA ARG A 7 7.83 -8.63 39.57
C ARG A 7 6.92 -9.36 38.59
N ASP A 8 6.11 -10.32 39.03
CA ASP A 8 5.31 -11.26 38.23
C ASP A 8 4.92 -10.74 36.84
N LYS A 9 5.85 -10.90 35.86
CA LYS A 9 5.59 -10.45 34.49
C LYS A 9 4.80 -11.58 33.87
N SER A 10 3.53 -11.31 33.56
CA SER A 10 2.68 -12.21 32.82
C SER A 10 2.44 -11.64 31.43
N CYS A 11 2.39 -12.51 30.44
CA CYS A 11 2.00 -12.13 29.08
C CYS A 11 0.59 -11.54 29.11
N ARG A 12 0.37 -10.39 28.48
CA ARG A 12 -0.98 -9.80 28.45
C ARG A 12 -2.01 -10.67 27.73
N ASP A 13 -1.57 -11.44 26.73
CA ASP A 13 -2.46 -12.25 25.88
C ASP A 13 -2.75 -13.65 26.45
N CYS A 14 -1.73 -14.31 27.02
CA CYS A 14 -1.85 -15.70 27.46
C CYS A 14 -1.47 -15.92 28.92
N HIS A 15 -1.15 -14.85 29.64
CA HIS A 15 -0.79 -14.85 31.05
C HIS A 15 0.39 -15.74 31.46
N THR A 16 1.15 -16.30 30.50
CA THR A 16 2.36 -17.06 30.81
C THR A 16 3.35 -16.17 31.55
N THR A 17 3.89 -16.68 32.66
CA THR A 17 4.95 -16.04 33.45
C THR A 17 6.33 -16.53 33.03
N THR A 18 6.39 -17.61 32.26
CA THR A 18 7.64 -18.17 31.73
C THR A 18 7.68 -18.01 30.21
N THR A 19 8.77 -17.47 29.70
CA THR A 19 9.04 -17.33 28.26
C THR A 19 10.55 -17.16 28.06
N PRO A 20 11.14 -17.72 27.00
CA PRO A 20 12.57 -17.56 26.73
C PRO A 20 12.94 -16.10 26.36
N LEU A 21 11.98 -15.32 25.87
CA LEU A 21 12.15 -13.92 25.52
C LEU A 21 10.84 -13.17 25.71
N TRP A 22 10.92 -11.97 26.30
CA TRP A 22 9.81 -11.02 26.37
C TRP A 22 9.87 -10.05 25.19
N ARG A 23 8.75 -9.87 24.50
CA ARG A 23 8.61 -8.98 23.34
C ARG A 23 7.75 -7.77 23.72
N ALA A 24 7.98 -6.65 23.04
CA ALA A 24 7.09 -5.50 23.14
C ALA A 24 5.75 -5.79 22.47
N GLY A 25 4.67 -5.32 23.10
CA GLY A 25 3.31 -5.40 22.61
C GLY A 25 2.63 -4.03 22.67
N PRO A 26 1.30 -3.98 22.51
CA PRO A 26 0.55 -2.72 22.54
C PRO A 26 0.67 -2.00 23.90
N ASP A 27 0.72 -2.74 25.01
CA ASP A 27 0.86 -2.19 26.37
C ASP A 27 2.29 -1.78 26.75
N GLY A 28 3.24 -1.75 25.80
CA GLY A 28 4.61 -1.29 26.03
C GLY A 28 5.69 -2.37 26.00
N PRO A 29 6.90 -2.07 26.52
CA PRO A 29 8.05 -2.96 26.41
C PRO A 29 7.84 -4.21 27.26
N ARG A 30 8.19 -5.38 26.70
CA ARG A 30 8.15 -6.70 27.39
C ARG A 30 6.75 -7.11 27.89
N SER A 31 5.66 -6.63 27.28
CA SER A 31 4.29 -6.99 27.67
C SER A 31 3.79 -8.33 27.11
N LEU A 32 4.48 -8.90 26.11
CA LEU A 32 4.09 -10.15 25.47
C LEU A 32 5.18 -11.21 25.60
N CYS A 33 4.78 -12.47 25.71
CA CYS A 33 5.71 -13.60 25.57
C CYS A 33 6.21 -13.74 24.13
N ASN A 34 7.17 -14.63 23.91
CA ASN A 34 7.75 -14.84 22.59
C ASN A 34 6.69 -15.26 21.55
N ALA A 35 5.81 -16.21 21.90
CA ALA A 35 4.77 -16.70 21.00
C ALA A 35 3.74 -15.62 20.65
N CYS A 36 3.19 -14.94 21.67
CA CYS A 36 2.18 -13.89 21.46
C CYS A 36 2.76 -12.67 20.73
N GLY A 37 3.99 -12.26 21.07
CA GLY A 37 4.66 -11.18 20.37
C GLY A 37 4.92 -11.48 18.88
N LEU A 38 5.24 -12.73 18.52
CA LEU A 38 5.35 -13.12 17.11
C LEU A 38 4.00 -13.07 16.38
N ARG A 39 2.92 -13.54 17.02
CA ARG A 39 1.55 -13.45 16.48
C ARG A 39 1.11 -12.00 16.29
N TYR A 40 1.40 -11.14 17.27
CA TYR A 40 1.11 -9.71 17.20
C TYR A 40 1.82 -9.07 16.00
N ARG A 41 3.13 -9.26 15.86
CA ARG A 41 3.90 -8.72 14.71
C ARG A 41 3.37 -9.21 13.36
N LYS A 42 2.95 -10.47 13.25
CA LYS A 42 2.36 -11.01 12.02
C LYS A 42 1.05 -10.28 11.66
N ARG A 43 0.15 -10.06 12.63
CA ARG A 43 -1.09 -9.28 12.42
C ARG A 43 -0.78 -7.84 12.01
N THR A 44 0.15 -7.17 12.70
CA THR A 44 0.53 -5.78 12.38
C THR A 44 1.10 -5.67 10.96
N ARG A 45 1.92 -6.63 10.51
CA ARG A 45 2.43 -6.65 9.14
C ARG A 45 1.33 -6.81 8.11
N VAL A 46 0.40 -7.74 8.32
CA VAL A 46 -0.75 -7.93 7.41
C VAL A 46 -1.54 -6.63 7.28
N LEU A 47 -1.82 -5.93 8.39
CA LEU A 47 -2.50 -4.63 8.34
C LEU A 47 -1.72 -3.58 7.53
N GLN A 48 -0.39 -3.53 7.70
CA GLN A 48 0.47 -2.63 6.91
C GLN A 48 0.55 -3.02 5.43
N ASP A 49 0.53 -4.32 5.12
CA ASP A 49 0.64 -4.82 3.74
C ASP A 49 -0.66 -4.59 2.96
N LEU A 50 -1.82 -4.62 3.62
CA LEU A 50 -3.10 -4.24 3.03
C LEU A 50 -3.11 -2.76 2.63
N ASP A 51 -2.65 -1.88 3.50
CA ASP A 51 -2.54 -0.44 3.21
C ASP A 51 -1.61 -0.17 2.01
N LYS A 52 -0.43 -0.79 2.00
CA LYS A 52 0.51 -0.70 0.87
C LYS A 52 -0.05 -1.29 -0.43
N GLY A 53 -0.80 -2.38 -0.32
CA GLY A 53 -1.45 -3.04 -1.46
C GLY A 53 -2.48 -2.14 -2.14
N VAL A 54 -3.27 -1.42 -1.35
CA VAL A 54 -4.27 -0.45 -1.83
C VAL A 54 -3.59 0.71 -2.56
N ALA A 55 -2.53 1.30 -1.98
CA ALA A 55 -1.79 2.39 -2.61
C ALA A 55 -1.17 1.98 -3.96
N LYS A 56 -0.57 0.78 -4.04
CA LYS A 56 0.01 0.24 -5.28
C LYS A 56 -1.05 -0.02 -6.35
N LYS A 57 -2.22 -0.52 -5.96
CA LYS A 57 -3.36 -0.77 -6.86
C LYS A 57 -3.93 0.54 -7.41
N ASN A 58 -4.11 1.55 -6.56
CA ASN A 58 -4.57 2.88 -6.97
C ASN A 58 -3.60 3.55 -7.94
N ARG A 59 -2.29 3.50 -7.68
CA ARG A 59 -1.28 4.03 -8.62
C ARG A 59 -1.35 3.34 -9.99
N LYS A 60 -1.52 2.02 -10.03
CA LYS A 60 -1.62 1.26 -11.30
C LYS A 60 -2.91 1.58 -12.06
N MET A 61 -4.04 1.75 -11.36
CA MET A 61 -5.29 2.24 -11.97
C MET A 61 -5.14 3.65 -12.53
N ASN A 62 -4.48 4.55 -11.80
CA ASN A 62 -4.26 5.92 -12.25
C ASN A 62 -3.43 5.99 -13.54
N ILE A 63 -2.33 5.25 -13.61
CA ILE A 63 -1.49 5.17 -14.83
C ILE A 63 -2.28 4.64 -16.04
N ARG A 64 -3.14 3.63 -15.83
CA ARG A 64 -4.01 3.10 -16.89
C ARG A 64 -5.01 4.15 -17.41
N ARG A 65 -5.62 4.92 -16.51
CA ARG A 65 -6.54 6.01 -16.90
C ARG A 65 -5.83 7.09 -17.70
N ILE A 66 -4.66 7.53 -17.24
CA ILE A 66 -3.84 8.52 -17.95
C ILE A 66 -3.52 8.02 -19.36
N GLY A 67 -3.12 6.75 -19.51
CA GLY A 67 -2.81 6.15 -20.81
C GLY A 67 -4.02 5.97 -21.74
N SER A 68 -5.22 5.72 -21.20
CA SER A 68 -6.44 5.69 -22.03
C SER A 68 -6.88 7.09 -22.47
N GLU A 69 -6.70 8.09 -21.60
CA GLU A 69 -7.10 9.47 -21.86
C GLU A 69 -6.20 10.15 -22.90
N SER A 70 -4.90 9.82 -22.93
CA SER A 70 -4.00 10.27 -23.99
C SER A 70 -4.33 9.67 -25.36
N LYS A 71 -4.79 8.41 -25.39
CA LYS A 71 -5.10 7.70 -26.64
C LYS A 71 -6.32 8.27 -27.36
N LEU A 72 -7.34 8.67 -26.59
CA LEU A 72 -8.53 9.35 -27.11
C LEU A 72 -8.20 10.71 -27.74
N LYS A 73 -7.25 11.45 -27.15
CA LYS A 73 -6.84 12.77 -27.69
C LYS A 73 -6.09 12.65 -29.01
N GLU A 74 -5.31 11.59 -29.21
CA GLU A 74 -4.56 11.35 -30.45
C GLU A 74 -5.50 11.03 -31.62
N GLU A 75 -6.55 10.23 -31.38
CA GLU A 75 -7.58 9.93 -32.39
C GLU A 75 -8.40 11.17 -32.77
N GLU A 76 -8.67 12.07 -31.82
CA GLU A 76 -9.33 13.35 -32.14
C GLU A 76 -8.42 14.31 -32.90
N GLU A 77 -7.12 14.33 -32.60
CA GLU A 77 -6.16 15.16 -33.31
C GLU A 77 -6.01 14.73 -34.78
N GLU A 78 -5.96 13.41 -35.05
CA GLU A 78 -5.96 12.88 -36.42
C GLU A 78 -7.23 13.25 -37.21
N ALA A 79 -8.41 13.14 -36.60
CA ALA A 79 -9.66 13.52 -37.23
C ALA A 79 -9.73 15.03 -37.53
N ALA A 80 -9.22 15.87 -36.63
CA ALA A 80 -9.16 17.32 -36.82
C ALA A 80 -8.23 17.70 -37.98
N ILE A 81 -7.08 17.03 -38.13
CA ILE A 81 -6.15 17.26 -39.25
C ILE A 81 -6.81 16.95 -40.60
N LEU A 82 -7.52 15.82 -40.71
CA LEU A 82 -8.25 15.46 -41.93
C LEU A 82 -9.39 16.43 -42.25
N LEU A 83 -10.14 16.87 -41.24
CA LEU A 83 -11.19 17.88 -41.40
C LEU A 83 -10.63 19.22 -41.89
N MET A 84 -9.48 19.65 -41.36
CA MET A 84 -8.79 20.84 -41.83
C MET A 84 -8.38 20.70 -43.31
N ALA A 85 -7.79 19.56 -43.70
CA ALA A 85 -7.36 19.31 -45.08
C ALA A 85 -8.52 19.36 -46.11
N LEU A 86 -9.69 18.84 -45.74
CA LEU A 86 -10.88 18.87 -46.60
C LEU A 86 -11.42 20.30 -46.80
N SER A 87 -11.29 21.15 -45.78
CA SER A 87 -11.75 22.54 -45.85
C SER A 87 -10.86 23.43 -46.74
N CYS A 88 -9.56 23.14 -46.84
CA CYS A 88 -8.65 23.91 -47.70
C CYS A 88 -8.54 23.37 -49.15
N GLY A 89 -8.99 22.14 -49.42
CA GLY A 89 -9.00 21.55 -50.77
C GLY A 89 -9.96 22.20 -51.79
N SER A 90 -10.84 23.12 -51.36
CA SER A 90 -11.73 23.86 -52.27
C SER A 90 -11.18 25.20 -52.78
N LEU A 91 -9.95 25.59 -52.42
CA LEU A 91 -9.32 26.85 -52.84
C LEU A 91 -8.16 26.69 -53.84
N CYS A 92 -7.80 25.46 -54.20
CA CYS A 92 -6.72 25.17 -55.15
C CYS A 92 -7.24 24.39 -56.37
N ASN A 93 -8.13 25.02 -57.11
CA ASN A 93 -8.27 24.78 -58.56
C ASN A 93 -8.22 26.15 -59.25
N TYR A 94 -7.00 26.67 -59.41
CA TYR A 94 -6.65 27.63 -60.46
C TYR A 94 -5.15 27.53 -60.76
#